data_AF-A0A7C5PH28-F1
#
_entry.id   AF-A0A7C5PH28-F1
#
_cell.length_a   1.000
_cell.length_b   1.000
_cell.length_c   1.000
_cell.angle_alpha   90.00
_cell.angle_beta   90.00
_cell.angle_gamma   90.00
#
_symmetry.space_group_name_H-M   'P 1'
#
loop_
_entity.id
_entity.type
_entity.pdbx_description
1 polymer ?
#
loop_
_entity_poly.entity_id
_entity_poly.type
_entity_poly.pdbx_seq_one_letter_code
_entity_poly.pdbx_strand_id
1 'polypeptide(L)' 'MVERRLSQLKVTAKLLSHEIELASGEKTLSLDRDLAESILTTLELFIEDAETARKGAAGPIRKEPEKPQVTRLN' A
#
# COMPACT_ATOMS: atom_id res chain seq x y z
N MET A 1 -1.11 -10.99 3.69
CA MET A 1 -1.41 -9.80 2.86
C MET A 1 -0.38 -8.68 2.99
N VAL A 2 0.09 -8.32 4.20
CA VAL A 2 1.12 -7.28 4.38
C VAL A 2 2.46 -7.62 3.72
N GLU A 3 2.90 -8.89 3.78
CA GLU A 3 4.15 -9.33 3.14
C GLU A 3 4.13 -9.19 1.60
N ARG A 4 2.99 -9.46 0.95
CA ARG A 4 2.80 -9.25 -0.49
C ARG A 4 2.92 -7.77 -0.85
N ARG A 5 2.29 -6.89 -0.07
CA ARG A 5 2.37 -5.43 -0.24
C ARG A 5 3.82 -4.93 -0.14
N LEU A 6 4.58 -5.42 0.83
CA LEU A 6 5.99 -5.07 1.00
C LEU A 6 6.88 -5.59 -0.14
N SER A 7 6.52 -6.70 -0.78
CA SER A 7 7.31 -7.24 -1.90
C SER A 7 7.29 -6.35 -3.15
N GLN A 8 6.16 -5.75 -3.51
CA GLN A 8 6.05 -4.82 -4.64
C GLN A 8 6.97 -3.61 -4.44
N LEU A 9 6.92 -2.99 -3.25
CA LEU A 9 7.78 -1.88 -2.88
C LEU A 9 9.26 -2.25 -2.84
N LYS A 10 9.59 -3.45 -2.36
CA LYS A 10 10.98 -3.97 -2.36
C LYS A 10 11.52 -4.15 -3.77
N VAL A 11 10.71 -4.60 -4.72
CA VAL A 11 11.13 -4.76 -6.12
C VAL A 11 11.36 -3.39 -6.74
N THR A 12 10.42 -2.46 -6.60
CA THR A 12 10.58 -1.09 -7.11
C THR A 12 11.80 -0.39 -6.53
N ALA A 13 12.03 -0.52 -5.22
CA ALA A 13 13.20 0.06 -4.56
C ALA A 13 14.51 -0.49 -5.13
N LYS A 14 14.60 -1.80 -5.38
CA LYS A 14 15.79 -2.42 -5.97
C LYS A 14 16.06 -1.94 -7.39
N LEU A 15 15.01 -1.82 -8.21
CA LEU A 15 15.13 -1.33 -9.59
C LEU A 15 15.66 0.11 -9.60
N LEU A 16 15.08 0.98 -8.78
CA LEU A 16 15.54 2.36 -8.66
C LEU A 16 16.96 2.47 -8.08
N SER A 17 17.30 1.67 -7.07
CA SER A 17 18.67 1.62 -6.54
C SER A 17 19.69 1.21 -7.61
N HIS A 18 19.35 0.24 -8.46
CA HIS A 18 20.22 -0.18 -9.55
C HIS A 18 20.48 0.95 -10.54
N GLU A 19 19.44 1.66 -10.97
CA GLU A 19 19.58 2.78 -11.89
C GLU A 19 20.38 3.94 -11.28
N ILE A 20 20.20 4.20 -9.98
CA ILE A 20 20.98 5.21 -9.25
C ILE A 20 22.47 4.82 -9.17
N GLU A 21 22.77 3.53 -8.95
CA GLU A 21 24.14 3.01 -8.96
C GLU A 21 24.78 3.17 -10.34
N LEU A 22 24.03 2.85 -11.41
CA LEU A 22 24.48 3.02 -12.79
C LEU A 22 24.76 4.48 -13.14
N ALA A 23 23.98 5.42 -12.61
CA ALA A 23 24.19 6.85 -12.80
C ALA A 23 25.48 7.39 -12.12
N SER A 24 26.17 6.60 -11.29
CA SER A 24 27.52 6.87 -10.75
C SER A 24 27.80 8.32 -10.32
N GLY A 25 26.86 8.94 -9.59
CA GLY A 25 27.03 10.30 -9.05
C GLY A 25 26.63 11.44 -9.99
N GLU A 26 26.05 11.13 -11.16
CA GLU A 26 25.38 12.12 -11.99
C GLU A 26 24.17 12.73 -11.26
N LYS A 27 23.92 14.02 -11.52
CA LYS A 27 22.73 14.72 -11.00
C LYS A 27 21.43 14.28 -11.67
N THR A 28 21.53 13.59 -12.81
CA THR A 28 20.41 13.21 -13.66
C THR A 28 20.38 11.70 -13.81
N LEU A 29 19.20 11.12 -13.66
CA LEU A 29 18.94 9.71 -13.89
C LEU A 29 18.30 9.56 -15.27
N SER A 30 18.92 8.79 -16.17
CA SER A 30 18.29 8.39 -17.42
C SER A 30 17.61 7.03 -17.21
N LEU A 31 16.30 6.98 -17.40
CA LEU A 31 15.50 5.76 -17.29
C LEU A 31 14.98 5.38 -18.67
N ASP A 32 15.05 4.09 -18.99
CA ASP A 32 14.33 3.54 -20.12
C ASP A 32 12.81 3.73 -19.95
N ARG A 33 12.10 3.99 -21.04
CA ARG A 33 10.65 4.27 -21.00
C ARG A 33 9.87 3.08 -20.45
N ASP A 34 10.16 1.88 -20.90
CA ASP A 34 9.41 0.67 -20.52
C ASP A 34 9.65 0.35 -19.04
N LEU A 35 10.86 0.61 -18.56
CA LEU A 35 11.20 0.51 -17.14
C LEU A 35 10.45 1.55 -16.30
N ALA A 36 10.39 2.81 -16.75
CA ALA A 36 9.65 3.87 -16.06
C ALA A 36 8.14 3.57 -16.00
N GLU A 37 7.55 3.08 -17.08
CA GLU A 37 6.15 2.65 -17.14
C GLU A 37 5.89 1.47 -16.17
N SER A 38 6.79 0.48 -16.16
CA SER A 38 6.69 -0.68 -15.26
C SER A 38 6.78 -0.27 -13.77
N ILE A 39 7.66 0.67 -13.44
CA ILE A 39 7.79 1.24 -12.08
C ILE A 39 6.49 1.94 -11.69
N LEU A 40 5.95 2.77 -12.60
CA LEU A 40 4.71 3.51 -12.35
C LEU A 40 3.53 2.57 -12.10
N THR A 41 3.31 1.59 -12.98
CA THR A 41 2.24 0.59 -12.81
C THR A 41 2.38 -0.17 -11.50
N THR A 42 3.60 -0.54 -11.10
CA THR A 42 3.83 -1.26 -9.84
C THR A 42 3.49 -0.40 -8.63
N LEU A 43 3.81 0.90 -8.66
CA LEU A 43 3.46 1.85 -7.60
C LEU A 43 1.95 2.08 -7.51
N GLU A 44 1.26 2.22 -8.64
CA GLU A 44 -0.19 2.38 -8.70
C GLU A 44 -0.91 1.16 -8.10
N LEU A 45 -0.50 -0.05 -8.50
CA LEU A 45 -1.03 -1.30 -7.95
C LEU A 45 -0.80 -1.41 -6.44
N PHE A 46 0.37 -0.98 -5.95
CA PHE A 46 0.63 -0.95 -4.52
C PHE A 46 -0.28 0.04 -3.78
N ILE A 47 -0.48 1.25 -4.33
CA ILE A 47 -1.36 2.26 -3.75
C ILE A 47 -2.79 1.73 -3.65
N GLU A 48 -3.31 1.13 -4.72
CA GLU A 48 -4.65 0.52 -4.74
C GLU A 48 -4.77 -0.60 -3.69
N ASP A 49 -3.77 -1.49 -3.60
CA ASP A 49 -3.71 -2.56 -2.61
C ASP A 49 -3.66 -2.01 -1.17
N ALA A 50 -2.97 -0.89 -0.94
CA ALA A 50 -2.85 -0.24 0.36
C ALA A 50 -4.13 0.49 0.77
N GLU A 51 -4.79 1.18 -0.17
CA GLU A 51 -6.08 1.83 0.07
C GLU A 51 -7.18 0.81 0.36
N THR A 52 -7.21 -0.29 -0.39
CA THR A 52 -8.15 -1.39 -0.18
C THR A 52 -7.91 -2.05 1.18
N ALA A 53 -6.64 -2.25 1.58
CA ALA A 53 -6.30 -2.74 2.92
C ALA A 53 -6.83 -1.83 4.03
N ARG A 54 -6.67 -0.52 3.87
CA ARG A 54 -7.11 0.48 4.84
C ARG A 54 -8.64 0.49 4.96
N LYS A 55 -9.35 0.38 3.84
CA LYS A 55 -10.82 0.29 3.79
C LYS A 55 -11.33 -1.02 4.40
N GLY A 56 -10.64 -2.14 4.19
CA GLY A 56 -11.00 -3.45 4.77
C GLY A 56 -10.65 -3.62 6.25
N ALA A 57 -9.68 -2.86 6.77
CA ALA A 57 -9.33 -2.84 8.20
C ALA A 57 -10.33 -2.05 9.06
N ALA A 58 -11.13 -1.17 8.45
CA ALA A 58 -12.36 -0.67 9.06
C ALA A 58 -13.42 -1.77 9.00
N GLY A 59 -13.34 -2.74 9.93
CA GLY A 59 -14.37 -3.76 10.09
C GLY A 59 -15.76 -3.11 10.33
N PRO A 60 -16.86 -3.86 10.15
CA PRO A 60 -18.18 -3.35 10.49
C PRO A 60 -18.16 -2.86 11.93
N ILE A 61 -18.57 -1.60 12.16
CA ILE A 61 -18.79 -1.08 13.52
C ILE A 61 -19.73 -2.09 14.19
N ARG A 62 -19.19 -2.89 15.11
CA ARG A 62 -20.02 -3.74 15.98
C ARG A 62 -20.90 -2.78 16.76
N LYS A 63 -22.15 -2.61 16.31
CA LYS A 63 -23.19 -2.05 17.15
C LYS A 63 -23.29 -2.99 18.34
N GLU A 64 -22.79 -2.53 19.47
CA GLU A 64 -22.92 -3.22 20.75
C GLU A 64 -24.40 -3.56 20.93
N PRO A 65 -24.77 -4.81 21.22
CA PRO A 65 -26.17 -5.16 21.39
C PRO A 65 -26.73 -4.34 22.56
N GLU A 66 -27.71 -3.50 22.24
CA GLU A 66 -28.41 -2.65 23.20
C GLU A 66 -28.97 -3.56 24.32
N LYS A 67 -28.37 -3.48 25.51
CA LYS A 67 -28.85 -4.26 26.66
C LYS A 67 -30.29 -3.84 26.93
N PRO A 68 -31.26 -4.77 27.01
CA PRO A 68 -32.63 -4.41 27.31
C PRO A 68 -32.67 -3.76 28.69
N GLN A 69 -33.09 -2.49 28.73
CA GLN A 69 -33.37 -1.79 29.98
C GLN A 69 -34.59 -2.45 30.63
N VAL A 70 -34.34 -3.27 31.63
CA VAL A 70 -35.40 -3.76 32.52
C VAL A 70 -35.84 -2.61 33.41
N THR A 71 -36.93 -1.94 33.01
CA THR A 71 -37.69 -1.03 33.84
C THR A 71 -38.19 -1.80 35.06
N ARG A 72 -37.62 -1.53 36.23
CA ARG A 72 -38.18 -2.00 37.49
C ARG A 72 -39.47 -1.22 37.75
N LEU A 73 -40.60 -1.89 37.59
CA LEU A 73 -41.88 -1.42 38.09
C LEU A 73 -41.93 -1.82 39.58
N ASN A 74 -41.83 -0.84 40.48
CA ASN A 74 -42.31 -0.88 41.88
C ASN A 74 -42.34 0.54 42.43
#